data_AF-A0A967HZB1-F1
#
_entry.id   AF-A0A967HZB1-F1
#
_cell.length_a   1.000
_cell.length_b   1.000
_cell.length_c   1.000
_cell.angle_alpha   90.00
_cell.angle_beta   90.00
_cell.angle_gamma   90.00
#
_symmetry.space_group_name_H-M   'P 1'
#
loop_
_entity.id
_entity.type
_entity.pdbx_description
1 polymer ?
#
loop_
_entity_poly.entity_id
_entity_poly.type
_entity_poly.pdbx_seq_one_letter_code
_entity_poly.pdbx_strand_id
1 'polypeptide(L)'
;GFTSFAIDCSYMENELNLAATLELAQPVVAAGLALEVELGEIGAKSGSAEGFTRPDEASWFIGNLVEGGVHPNLLAINNGSIHGTYFGATQEGIQLDLTKDIWLAIQSWEVDIAQHGITGTSLDKITQFIYHGIRKGNVGTFWQNISFGLAMNQNGNAITTPEKHYVKRPYRGVPDELWQQMWKWAEETGNTGGNIKKANKAFAEDLNQVGEDYKERITKQAFEEAIRLFEATNSAGLAGEVIDFLTA
;
A
#
# COMPACT_ATOMS: atom_id res chain seq x y z
N GLY A 1 17.28 13.27 2.86
CA GLY A 1 17.34 11.82 2.62
C GLY A 1 16.04 11.40 1.99
N PHE A 2 14.97 11.37 2.79
CA PHE A 2 13.60 11.29 2.26
C PHE A 2 13.23 12.55 1.49
N THR A 3 12.44 12.38 0.43
CA THR A 3 11.92 13.44 -0.46
C THR A 3 10.40 13.61 -0.34
N SER A 4 9.74 12.72 0.41
CA SER A 4 8.31 12.74 0.68
C SER A 4 8.00 12.16 2.05
N PHE A 5 6.92 12.65 2.66
CA PHE A 5 6.36 12.16 3.92
C PHE A 5 4.86 11.91 3.80
N ALA A 6 4.36 10.88 4.48
CA ALA A 6 2.94 10.63 4.66
C ALA A 6 2.55 10.92 6.11
N ILE A 7 1.50 11.71 6.32
CA ILE A 7 0.90 11.97 7.64
C ILE A 7 -0.47 11.30 7.66
N ASP A 8 -0.56 10.21 8.40
CA ASP A 8 -1.81 9.50 8.63
C ASP A 8 -2.33 9.83 10.03
N CYS A 9 -3.39 10.64 10.04
CA CYS A 9 -4.16 11.01 11.22
C CYS A 9 -5.63 10.55 11.08
N SER A 10 -5.90 9.66 10.12
CA SER A 10 -7.24 9.30 9.65
C SER A 10 -8.05 8.43 10.62
N TYR A 11 -7.39 7.88 11.65
CA TYR A 11 -8.02 7.18 12.78
C TYR A 11 -8.67 8.12 13.80
N MET A 12 -8.53 9.44 13.65
CA MET A 12 -9.19 10.47 14.46
C MET A 12 -10.43 11.03 13.77
N GLU A 13 -11.29 11.72 14.53
CA GLU A 13 -12.38 12.52 13.95
C GLU A 13 -11.81 13.54 12.96
N ASN A 14 -12.54 13.85 11.89
CA ASN A 14 -12.02 14.61 10.75
C ASN A 14 -11.44 15.98 11.15
N GLU A 15 -12.05 16.67 12.11
CA GLU A 15 -11.57 17.94 12.66
C GLU A 15 -10.26 17.78 13.45
N LEU A 16 -10.08 16.67 14.17
CA LEU A 16 -8.84 16.35 14.88
C LEU A 16 -7.75 15.89 13.90
N ASN A 17 -8.12 15.13 12.87
CA ASN A 17 -7.23 14.79 11.76
C ASN A 17 -6.71 16.06 11.10
N LEU A 18 -7.59 17.00 10.76
CA LEU A 18 -7.23 18.28 10.16
C LEU A 18 -6.27 19.07 11.06
N ALA A 19 -6.61 19.24 12.34
CA ALA A 19 -5.79 19.98 13.29
C ALA A 19 -4.39 19.36 13.46
N ALA A 20 -4.33 18.04 13.64
CA ALA A 20 -3.06 17.32 13.77
C ALA A 20 -2.24 17.38 12.49
N THR A 21 -2.86 17.23 11.32
CA THR A 21 -2.18 17.31 10.03
C THR A 21 -1.61 18.70 9.78
N LEU A 22 -2.37 19.77 10.09
CA LEU A 22 -1.90 21.16 9.99
C LEU A 22 -0.65 21.40 10.86
N GLU A 23 -0.60 20.83 12.06
CA GLU A 23 0.54 20.95 12.96
C GLU A 23 1.74 20.13 12.48
N LEU A 24 1.53 18.85 12.17
CA LEU A 24 2.59 17.90 11.83
C LEU A 24 3.20 18.15 10.44
N ALA A 25 2.45 18.76 9.51
CA ALA A 25 2.92 19.03 8.15
C ALA A 25 3.89 20.22 8.07
N GLN A 26 3.90 21.12 9.06
CA GLN A 26 4.74 22.32 9.04
C GLN A 26 6.22 22.06 8.70
N PRO A 27 6.93 21.10 9.32
CA PRO A 27 8.32 20.82 8.95
C PRO A 27 8.47 20.26 7.53
N VAL A 28 7.49 19.51 7.03
CA VAL A 28 7.51 18.95 5.66
C VAL A 28 7.34 20.07 4.63
N VAL A 29 6.37 20.96 4.85
CA VAL A 29 6.11 22.14 4.02
C VAL A 29 7.29 23.11 4.04
N ALA A 30 7.83 23.42 5.22
CA ALA A 30 8.98 24.31 5.36
C ALA A 30 10.25 23.77 4.67
N ALA A 31 10.37 22.44 4.56
CA ALA A 31 11.46 21.79 3.85
C ALA A 31 11.21 21.64 2.34
N GLY A 32 10.04 22.03 1.83
CA GLY A 32 9.67 21.89 0.42
C GLY A 32 9.57 20.43 -0.04
N LEU A 33 9.23 19.51 0.87
CA LEU A 33 9.15 18.08 0.58
C LEU A 33 7.72 17.68 0.21
N ALA A 34 7.58 16.62 -0.57
CA ALA A 34 6.27 16.14 -0.98
C ALA A 34 5.47 15.57 0.20
N LEU A 35 4.17 15.82 0.23
CA LEU A 35 3.29 15.45 1.34
C LEU A 35 2.12 14.58 0.85
N GLU A 36 1.94 13.44 1.50
CA GLU A 36 0.72 12.63 1.45
C GLU A 36 -0.04 12.78 2.77
N VAL A 37 -1.35 12.94 2.69
CA VAL A 37 -2.26 12.98 3.86
C VAL A 37 -3.36 11.93 3.69
N GLU A 38 -4.01 11.52 4.77
CA GLU A 38 -4.99 10.43 4.74
C GLU A 38 -6.33 10.82 5.37
N LEU A 39 -7.43 10.36 4.77
CA LEU A 39 -8.80 10.60 5.22
C LEU A 39 -9.68 9.34 5.03
N GLY A 40 -10.44 8.96 6.06
CA GLY A 40 -11.50 7.94 5.94
C GLY A 40 -11.28 6.61 6.68
N GLU A 41 -10.30 6.50 7.59
CA GLU A 41 -10.14 5.26 8.39
C GLU A 41 -11.05 5.23 9.62
N ILE A 42 -11.48 6.38 10.15
CA ILE A 42 -12.37 6.41 11.32
C ILE A 42 -13.72 5.74 11.02
N GLY A 43 -14.05 4.73 11.81
CA GLY A 43 -15.30 3.97 11.67
C GLY A 43 -15.33 2.97 10.50
N ALA A 44 -14.24 2.86 9.73
CA ALA A 44 -14.11 1.88 8.66
C ALA A 44 -14.28 0.45 9.21
N LYS A 45 -15.28 -0.26 8.70
CA LYS A 45 -15.44 -1.70 8.97
C LYS A 45 -15.07 -2.48 7.72
N SER A 46 -14.13 -3.41 7.87
CA SER A 46 -13.72 -4.31 6.78
C SER A 46 -14.95 -4.97 6.12
N GLY A 47 -15.13 -4.75 4.81
CA GLY A 47 -16.23 -5.31 4.03
C GLY A 47 -17.56 -4.52 4.10
N SER A 48 -17.55 -3.29 4.61
CA SER A 48 -18.68 -2.35 4.62
C SER A 48 -18.34 -1.09 3.83
N ALA A 49 -19.37 -0.42 3.29
CA ALA A 49 -19.24 0.94 2.76
C ALA A 49 -19.29 2.02 3.86
N GLU A 50 -19.59 1.62 5.12
CA GLU A 50 -19.44 2.49 6.28
C GLU A 50 -17.97 2.90 6.44
N GLY A 51 -17.73 4.20 6.45
CA GLY A 51 -16.39 4.79 6.58
C GLY A 51 -15.71 5.10 5.26
N PHE A 52 -16.32 4.82 4.09
CA PHE A 52 -15.73 5.28 2.82
C PHE A 52 -15.67 6.81 2.79
N THR A 53 -14.51 7.32 2.36
CA THR A 53 -14.31 8.75 2.13
C THR A 53 -15.33 9.23 1.11
N ARG A 54 -15.98 10.37 1.39
CA ARG A 54 -16.90 10.99 0.43
C ARG A 54 -16.28 12.19 -0.28
N PRO A 55 -16.74 12.54 -1.49
CA PRO A 55 -16.22 13.71 -2.22
C PRO A 55 -16.33 15.04 -1.44
N ASP A 56 -17.43 15.24 -0.70
CA ASP A 56 -17.64 16.43 0.15
C ASP A 56 -16.65 16.49 1.32
N GLU A 57 -16.36 15.35 1.95
CA GLU A 57 -15.37 15.25 3.03
C GLU A 57 -13.95 15.52 2.54
N ALA A 58 -13.57 14.94 1.39
CA ALA A 58 -12.27 15.17 0.79
C ALA A 58 -12.07 16.63 0.39
N SER A 59 -13.09 17.24 -0.24
CA SER A 59 -13.07 18.66 -0.61
C SER A 59 -12.96 19.57 0.63
N TRP A 60 -13.72 19.28 1.68
CA TRP A 60 -13.61 19.99 2.95
C TRP A 60 -12.20 19.86 3.55
N PHE A 61 -11.66 18.65 3.63
CA PHE A 61 -10.37 18.39 4.27
C PHE A 61 -9.22 19.07 3.52
N ILE A 62 -9.12 18.87 2.21
CA ILE A 62 -8.08 19.48 1.38
C ILE A 62 -8.22 21.01 1.35
N GLY A 63 -9.44 21.53 1.23
CA GLY A 63 -9.69 22.97 1.25
C GLY A 63 -9.20 23.63 2.55
N ASN A 64 -9.53 23.05 3.70
CA ASN A 64 -9.09 23.58 5.00
C ASN A 64 -7.57 23.43 5.22
N LEU A 65 -6.94 22.36 4.72
CA LEU A 65 -5.48 22.22 4.76
C LEU A 65 -4.82 23.37 3.98
N VAL A 66 -5.30 23.63 2.76
CA VAL A 66 -4.77 24.69 1.89
C VAL A 66 -5.00 26.08 2.50
N GLU A 67 -6.18 26.36 3.06
CA GLU A 67 -6.43 27.60 3.80
C GLU A 67 -5.49 27.78 5.00
N GLY A 68 -5.10 26.67 5.64
CA GLY A 68 -4.10 26.62 6.70
C GLY A 68 -2.64 26.63 6.24
N GLY A 69 -2.38 26.81 4.94
CA GLY A 69 -1.03 26.89 4.37
C GLY A 69 -0.35 25.55 4.12
N VAL A 70 -1.09 24.44 4.16
CA VAL A 70 -0.58 23.09 3.88
C VAL A 70 -1.15 22.59 2.55
N HIS A 71 -0.27 22.37 1.57
CA HIS A 71 -0.64 21.89 0.24
C HIS A 71 -0.12 20.46 0.04
N PRO A 72 -0.93 19.41 0.29
CA PRO A 72 -0.52 18.05 0.04
C PRO A 72 -0.43 17.77 -1.47
N ASN A 73 0.45 16.85 -1.87
CA ASN A 73 0.51 16.34 -3.25
C ASN A 73 -0.47 15.19 -3.46
N LEU A 74 -0.67 14.37 -2.41
CA LEU A 74 -1.47 13.16 -2.48
C LEU A 74 -2.46 13.07 -1.31
N LEU A 75 -3.67 12.62 -1.62
CA LEU A 75 -4.67 12.21 -0.63
C LEU A 75 -4.85 10.69 -0.69
N ALA A 76 -4.54 10.02 0.41
CA ALA A 76 -4.95 8.65 0.66
C ALA A 76 -6.40 8.62 1.15
N ILE A 77 -7.19 7.69 0.61
CA ILE A 77 -8.63 7.59 0.85
C ILE A 77 -9.01 6.15 1.22
N ASN A 78 -10.08 6.03 2.00
CA ASN A 78 -10.76 4.76 2.16
C ASN A 78 -11.84 4.60 1.08
N ASN A 79 -11.61 3.69 0.15
CA ASN A 79 -12.53 3.32 -0.92
C ASN A 79 -12.83 1.82 -0.96
N GLY A 80 -12.64 1.12 0.17
CA GLY A 80 -12.90 -0.31 0.29
C GLY A 80 -11.71 -1.23 0.07
N SER A 81 -10.50 -0.70 -0.14
CA SER A 81 -9.29 -1.53 -0.08
C SER A 81 -9.13 -2.18 1.30
N ILE A 82 -8.66 -3.42 1.33
CA ILE A 82 -8.30 -4.12 2.56
C ILE A 82 -6.80 -4.43 2.51
N HIS A 83 -6.07 -4.13 3.58
CA HIS A 83 -4.65 -4.44 3.68
C HIS A 83 -4.40 -5.92 3.97
N GLY A 84 -3.48 -6.52 3.21
CA GLY A 84 -2.96 -7.85 3.48
C GLY A 84 -3.49 -8.93 2.55
N THR A 85 -3.41 -10.17 3.03
CA THR A 85 -3.91 -11.35 2.31
C THR A 85 -5.42 -11.43 2.46
N TYR A 86 -6.12 -11.63 1.33
CA TYR A 86 -7.53 -12.00 1.33
C TYR A 86 -7.69 -13.49 1.58
N PHE A 87 -8.57 -13.85 2.51
CA PHE A 87 -8.84 -15.24 2.89
C PHE A 87 -10.24 -15.66 2.42
N GLY A 88 -10.38 -16.92 2.02
CA GLY A 88 -11.67 -17.47 1.58
C GLY A 88 -12.17 -16.81 0.30
N ALA A 89 -13.44 -16.40 0.27
CA ALA A 89 -14.08 -15.78 -0.89
C ALA A 89 -13.89 -14.25 -0.98
N THR A 90 -13.22 -13.63 0.00
CA THR A 90 -12.96 -12.19 0.01
C THR A 90 -12.03 -11.81 -1.13
N GLN A 91 -12.29 -10.66 -1.76
CA GLN A 91 -11.46 -10.07 -2.81
C GLN A 91 -11.13 -8.61 -2.45
N GLU A 92 -10.27 -7.99 -3.25
CA GLU A 92 -10.07 -6.55 -3.19
C GLU A 92 -11.39 -5.79 -3.40
N GLY A 93 -11.59 -4.72 -2.64
CA GLY A 93 -12.84 -3.95 -2.61
C GLY A 93 -12.73 -2.55 -3.21
N ILE A 94 -11.68 -2.26 -4.00
CA ILE A 94 -11.39 -0.91 -4.50
C ILE A 94 -12.51 -0.43 -5.43
N GLN A 95 -13.17 0.67 -5.03
CA GLN A 95 -14.24 1.34 -5.79
C GLN A 95 -13.69 2.46 -6.67
N LEU A 96 -13.36 2.16 -7.93
CA LEU A 96 -12.73 3.13 -8.84
C LEU A 96 -13.64 4.33 -9.18
N ASP A 97 -14.94 4.11 -9.38
CA ASP A 97 -15.87 5.21 -9.68
C ASP A 97 -15.92 6.22 -8.52
N LEU A 98 -16.02 5.73 -7.28
CA LEU A 98 -15.94 6.58 -6.08
C LEU A 98 -14.60 7.31 -5.99
N THR A 99 -13.49 6.62 -6.27
CA THR A 99 -12.16 7.26 -6.29
C THR A 99 -12.10 8.42 -7.28
N LYS A 100 -12.69 8.25 -8.47
CA LYS A 100 -12.74 9.31 -9.46
C LYS A 100 -13.62 10.47 -9.02
N ASP A 101 -14.76 10.21 -8.40
CA ASP A 101 -15.63 11.27 -7.87
C ASP A 101 -14.92 12.09 -6.79
N ILE A 102 -14.17 11.43 -5.90
CA ILE A 102 -13.34 12.10 -4.88
C ILE A 102 -12.22 12.91 -5.52
N TRP A 103 -11.48 12.31 -6.46
CA TRP A 103 -10.39 12.98 -7.18
C TRP A 103 -10.86 14.27 -7.86
N LEU A 104 -12.00 14.21 -8.57
CA LEU A 104 -12.61 15.37 -9.22
C LEU A 104 -12.99 16.48 -8.22
N ALA A 105 -13.48 16.11 -7.03
CA ALA A 105 -13.86 17.07 -5.99
C ALA A 105 -12.67 17.82 -5.37
N ILE A 106 -11.45 17.31 -5.50
CA ILE A 106 -10.23 17.94 -4.95
C ILE A 106 -9.30 18.54 -6.03
N GLN A 107 -9.66 18.45 -7.31
CA GLN A 107 -8.79 18.92 -8.40
C GLN A 107 -8.56 20.44 -8.41
N SER A 108 -9.41 21.25 -7.78
CA SER A 108 -9.16 22.70 -7.65
C SER A 108 -7.88 23.03 -6.87
N TRP A 109 -7.31 22.07 -6.15
CA TRP A 109 -6.08 22.21 -5.36
C TRP A 109 -4.90 21.40 -5.91
N GLU A 110 -5.03 20.83 -7.13
CA GLU A 110 -3.95 20.06 -7.78
C GLU A 110 -3.44 18.87 -6.95
N VAL A 111 -4.35 18.23 -6.18
CA VAL A 111 -4.06 17.06 -5.34
C VAL A 111 -4.49 15.78 -6.06
N ASP A 112 -3.62 14.78 -6.13
CA ASP A 112 -3.90 13.47 -6.71
C ASP A 112 -4.17 12.40 -5.64
N ILE A 113 -4.58 11.19 -6.04
CA ILE A 113 -4.92 10.11 -5.11
C ILE A 113 -3.73 9.16 -4.88
N ALA A 114 -3.50 8.80 -3.61
CA ALA A 114 -2.70 7.65 -3.22
C ALA A 114 -3.62 6.46 -2.88
N GLN A 115 -3.54 5.37 -3.65
CA GLN A 115 -4.25 4.14 -3.34
C GLN A 115 -3.43 3.28 -2.38
N HIS A 116 -3.97 3.06 -1.20
CA HIS A 116 -3.41 2.13 -0.23
C HIS A 116 -3.91 0.70 -0.47
N GLY A 117 -3.11 -0.28 -0.05
CA GLY A 117 -3.55 -1.69 0.00
C GLY A 117 -3.88 -2.34 -1.34
N ILE A 118 -2.96 -2.33 -2.32
CA ILE A 118 -3.25 -2.86 -3.67
C ILE A 118 -2.88 -4.35 -3.86
N THR A 119 -2.36 -5.03 -2.84
CA THR A 119 -2.03 -6.48 -2.95
C THR A 119 -3.29 -7.29 -3.29
N GLY A 120 -3.22 -8.16 -4.29
CA GLY A 120 -4.38 -8.94 -4.73
C GLY A 120 -5.29 -8.23 -5.72
N THR A 121 -4.98 -6.98 -6.09
CA THR A 121 -5.65 -6.24 -7.18
C THR A 121 -5.19 -6.75 -8.54
N SER A 122 -6.12 -6.97 -9.47
CA SER A 122 -5.76 -7.41 -10.82
C SER A 122 -4.99 -6.32 -11.57
N LEU A 123 -4.07 -6.74 -12.45
CA LEU A 123 -3.33 -5.80 -13.30
C LEU A 123 -4.28 -5.01 -14.23
N ASP A 124 -5.37 -5.63 -14.67
CA ASP A 124 -6.40 -4.95 -15.48
C ASP A 124 -7.01 -3.77 -14.72
N LYS A 125 -7.32 -3.94 -13.42
CA LYS A 125 -7.83 -2.85 -12.58
C LYS A 125 -6.73 -1.81 -12.29
N ILE A 126 -5.49 -2.24 -12.01
CA ILE A 126 -4.35 -1.33 -11.82
C ILE A 126 -4.13 -0.45 -13.05
N THR A 127 -4.31 -0.99 -14.26
CA THR A 127 -4.20 -0.22 -15.51
C THR A 127 -5.22 0.92 -15.59
N GLN A 128 -6.34 0.82 -14.87
CA GLN A 128 -7.35 1.87 -14.82
C GLN A 128 -7.02 3.00 -13.84
N PHE A 129 -6.07 2.80 -12.91
CA PHE A 129 -5.79 3.72 -11.81
C PHE A 129 -5.53 5.16 -12.27
N ILE A 130 -4.73 5.32 -13.33
CA ILE A 130 -4.38 6.64 -13.87
C ILE A 130 -5.61 7.45 -14.31
N TYR A 131 -6.63 6.79 -14.86
CA TYR A 131 -7.88 7.42 -15.32
C TYR A 131 -8.84 7.80 -14.18
N HIS A 132 -8.53 7.37 -12.95
CA HIS A 132 -9.31 7.65 -11.74
C HIS A 132 -8.51 8.51 -10.75
N GLY A 133 -7.44 9.18 -11.21
CA GLY A 133 -6.67 10.12 -10.38
C GLY A 133 -5.64 9.48 -9.45
N ILE A 134 -5.46 8.16 -9.48
CA ILE A 134 -4.46 7.48 -8.67
C ILE A 134 -3.09 7.68 -9.33
N ARG A 135 -2.11 8.17 -8.55
CA ARG A 135 -0.69 8.35 -8.96
C ARG A 135 0.29 7.54 -8.14
N LYS A 136 -0.15 7.04 -6.98
CA LYS A 136 0.66 6.21 -6.10
C LYS A 136 -0.15 5.01 -5.65
N GLY A 137 0.44 3.81 -5.71
CA GLY A 137 -0.17 2.57 -5.25
C GLY A 137 0.71 1.85 -4.24
N ASN A 138 0.23 1.65 -3.01
CA ASN A 138 1.02 1.00 -1.96
C ASN A 138 0.84 -0.52 -2.00
N VAL A 139 1.93 -1.23 -2.29
CA VAL A 139 1.99 -2.70 -2.31
C VAL A 139 3.07 -3.19 -1.34
N GLY A 140 2.67 -3.94 -0.31
CA GLY A 140 3.60 -4.48 0.69
C GLY A 140 3.52 -6.00 0.81
N THR A 141 2.31 -6.52 1.04
CA THR A 141 2.10 -7.95 1.26
C THR A 141 2.48 -8.81 0.05
N PHE A 142 2.30 -8.31 -1.16
CA PHE A 142 2.77 -9.00 -2.37
C PHE A 142 4.29 -9.26 -2.37
N TRP A 143 5.11 -8.25 -2.06
CA TRP A 143 6.58 -8.40 -1.99
C TRP A 143 7.01 -9.30 -0.83
N GLN A 144 6.27 -9.26 0.29
CA GLN A 144 6.46 -10.20 1.39
C GLN A 144 6.15 -11.64 0.94
N ASN A 145 5.07 -11.86 0.20
CA ASN A 145 4.70 -13.18 -0.32
C ASN A 145 5.80 -13.74 -1.23
N ILE A 146 6.40 -12.89 -2.08
CA ILE A 146 7.56 -13.26 -2.90
C ILE A 146 8.75 -13.65 -2.03
N SER A 147 9.09 -12.81 -1.05
CA SER A 147 10.21 -13.05 -0.12
C SER A 147 10.03 -14.36 0.63
N PHE A 148 8.83 -14.63 1.15
CA PHE A 148 8.51 -15.87 1.87
C PHE A 148 8.35 -17.07 0.94
N GLY A 149 8.14 -16.85 -0.36
CA GLY A 149 7.98 -17.92 -1.34
C GLY A 149 6.60 -18.55 -1.32
N LEU A 150 5.58 -17.75 -1.02
CA LEU A 150 4.21 -18.23 -0.93
C LEU A 150 3.64 -18.44 -2.32
N ALA A 151 2.82 -19.48 -2.45
CA ALA A 151 1.97 -19.66 -3.61
C ALA A 151 0.97 -18.50 -3.66
N MET A 152 0.79 -17.91 -4.84
CA MET A 152 -0.14 -16.80 -5.06
C MET A 152 -1.07 -17.12 -6.22
N ASN A 153 -2.24 -16.49 -6.24
CA ASN A 153 -3.10 -16.46 -7.41
C ASN A 153 -2.54 -15.46 -8.46
N GLN A 154 -3.22 -15.33 -9.59
CA GLN A 154 -2.79 -14.46 -10.69
C GLN A 154 -2.70 -12.96 -10.35
N ASN A 155 -3.37 -12.53 -9.26
CA ASN A 155 -3.36 -11.14 -8.78
C ASN A 155 -2.36 -10.91 -7.64
N GLY A 156 -1.55 -11.92 -7.27
CA GLY A 156 -0.56 -11.78 -6.19
C GLY A 156 -1.12 -11.92 -4.77
N ASN A 157 -2.38 -12.35 -4.60
CA ASN A 157 -2.90 -12.73 -3.29
C ASN A 157 -2.38 -14.12 -2.92
N ALA A 158 -1.91 -14.30 -1.68
CA ALA A 158 -1.41 -15.60 -1.23
C ALA A 158 -2.54 -16.66 -1.20
N ILE A 159 -2.21 -17.88 -1.63
CA ILE A 159 -3.09 -19.03 -1.55
C ILE A 159 -3.01 -19.60 -0.13
N THR A 160 -4.17 -19.78 0.50
CA THR A 160 -4.27 -20.28 1.87
C THR A 160 -5.21 -21.49 1.96
N THR A 161 -5.03 -22.31 2.99
CA THR A 161 -6.00 -23.35 3.37
C THR A 161 -7.25 -22.74 4.02
N PRO A 162 -8.34 -23.50 4.22
CA PRO A 162 -9.51 -23.03 4.99
C PRO A 162 -9.17 -22.56 6.41
N GLU A 163 -8.13 -23.15 7.02
CA GLU A 163 -7.58 -22.79 8.34
C GLU A 163 -6.67 -21.55 8.28
N LYS A 164 -6.61 -20.87 7.12
CA LYS A 164 -5.77 -19.68 6.86
C LYS A 164 -4.27 -19.96 6.94
N HIS A 165 -3.85 -21.19 6.69
CA HIS A 165 -2.43 -21.53 6.58
C HIS A 165 -1.92 -21.16 5.19
N TYR A 166 -0.73 -20.57 5.11
CA TYR A 166 -0.13 -20.22 3.82
C TYR A 166 0.48 -21.43 3.12
N VAL A 167 0.28 -21.51 1.81
CA VAL A 167 0.92 -22.55 0.98
C VAL A 167 2.27 -22.05 0.50
N LYS A 168 3.38 -22.69 0.90
CA LYS A 168 4.72 -22.36 0.40
C LYS A 168 5.06 -23.12 -0.89
N ARG A 169 5.88 -22.51 -1.74
CA ARG A 169 6.56 -23.14 -2.87
C ARG A 169 8.05 -23.33 -2.52
N PRO A 170 8.55 -24.56 -2.35
CA PRO A 170 9.94 -24.82 -1.97
C PRO A 170 11.00 -24.18 -2.89
N TYR A 171 10.65 -24.03 -4.18
CA TYR A 171 11.51 -23.43 -5.20
C TYR A 171 11.41 -21.88 -5.30
N ARG A 172 10.67 -21.20 -4.41
CA ARG A 172 10.57 -19.72 -4.35
C ARG A 172 10.77 -19.18 -2.93
N GLY A 173 11.25 -17.94 -2.82
CA GLY A 173 11.44 -17.24 -1.54
C GLY A 173 12.56 -17.76 -0.67
N VAL A 174 12.46 -17.59 0.64
CA VAL A 174 13.42 -18.11 1.65
C VAL A 174 13.50 -19.65 1.69
N PRO A 175 14.52 -20.24 2.33
CA PRO A 175 14.60 -21.70 2.56
C PRO A 175 13.35 -22.26 3.27
N ASP A 176 13.06 -23.54 3.05
CA ASP A 176 11.93 -24.22 3.68
C ASP A 176 12.11 -24.29 5.20
N GLU A 177 13.32 -24.53 5.67
CA GLU A 177 13.67 -24.62 7.08
C GLU A 177 13.41 -23.28 7.79
N LEU A 178 13.81 -22.17 7.17
CA LEU A 178 13.57 -20.83 7.72
C LEU A 178 12.07 -20.53 7.75
N TRP A 179 11.33 -20.83 6.68
CA TRP A 179 9.89 -20.66 6.68
C TRP A 179 9.19 -21.49 7.76
N GLN A 180 9.61 -22.75 7.97
CA GLN A 180 9.04 -23.61 9.02
C GLN A 180 9.29 -23.01 10.42
N GLN A 181 10.47 -22.46 10.66
CA GLN A 181 10.77 -21.75 11.92
C GLN A 181 9.88 -20.52 12.10
N MET A 182 9.75 -19.71 11.05
CA MET A 182 8.87 -18.53 11.04
C MET A 182 7.41 -18.89 11.28
N TRP A 183 6.91 -19.95 10.65
CA TRP A 183 5.54 -20.41 10.80
C TRP A 183 5.27 -20.95 12.20
N LYS A 184 6.18 -21.78 12.72
CA LYS A 184 6.10 -22.27 14.10
C LYS A 184 6.06 -21.12 15.12
N TRP A 185 6.95 -20.14 14.97
CA TRP A 185 6.92 -18.93 15.80
C TRP A 185 5.59 -18.18 15.68
N ALA A 186 5.04 -18.07 14.46
CA ALA A 186 3.76 -17.40 14.24
C ALA A 186 2.60 -18.12 14.94
N GLU A 187 2.58 -19.45 14.91
CA GLU A 187 1.59 -20.27 15.65
C GLU A 187 1.76 -20.10 17.17
N GLU A 188 2.97 -20.22 17.69
CA GLU A 188 3.28 -20.12 19.13
C GLU A 188 2.98 -18.73 19.70
N THR A 189 3.09 -17.68 18.89
CA THR A 189 2.87 -16.28 19.32
C THR A 189 1.53 -15.69 18.88
N GLY A 190 0.69 -16.48 18.19
CA GLY A 190 -0.59 -16.03 17.65
C GLY A 190 -0.49 -15.01 16.51
N ASN A 191 0.67 -14.90 15.85
CA ASN A 191 0.90 -14.02 14.70
C ASN A 191 0.59 -14.69 13.36
N THR A 192 -0.52 -15.44 13.28
CA THR A 192 -0.99 -16.12 12.06
C THR A 192 -1.89 -15.21 11.21
N GLY A 193 -2.31 -15.69 10.03
CA GLY A 193 -3.16 -14.92 9.11
C GLY A 193 -2.50 -13.61 8.66
N GLY A 194 -3.21 -12.48 8.74
CA GLY A 194 -2.66 -11.16 8.38
C GLY A 194 -1.53 -10.67 9.28
N ASN A 195 -1.40 -11.22 10.50
CA ASN A 195 -0.34 -10.85 11.45
C ASN A 195 1.01 -11.50 11.13
N ILE A 196 1.09 -12.39 10.15
CA ILE A 196 2.35 -13.02 9.73
C ILE A 196 3.41 -11.99 9.32
N LYS A 197 2.99 -10.78 8.93
CA LYS A 197 3.89 -9.65 8.64
C LYS A 197 4.81 -9.27 9.80
N LYS A 198 4.43 -9.59 11.05
CA LYS A 198 5.29 -9.36 12.21
C LYS A 198 6.51 -10.28 12.25
N ALA A 199 6.49 -11.40 11.50
CA ALA A 199 7.65 -12.27 11.34
C ALA A 199 8.83 -11.55 10.67
N ASN A 200 8.59 -10.56 9.79
CA ASN A 200 9.68 -9.79 9.18
C ASN A 200 10.59 -9.13 10.23
N LYS A 201 10.02 -8.64 11.33
CA LYS A 201 10.80 -8.03 12.42
C LYS A 201 11.46 -9.11 13.28
N ALA A 202 10.73 -10.16 13.63
CA ALA A 202 11.24 -11.22 14.50
C ALA A 202 12.41 -12.00 13.87
N PHE A 203 12.38 -12.18 12.55
CA PHE A 203 13.38 -12.93 11.77
C PHE A 203 14.22 -12.01 10.87
N ALA A 204 14.30 -10.71 11.18
CA ALA A 204 15.00 -9.75 10.32
C ALA A 204 16.47 -10.15 10.10
N GLU A 205 17.14 -10.66 11.13
CA GLU A 205 18.52 -11.14 11.03
C GLU A 205 18.62 -12.37 10.12
N ASP A 206 17.79 -13.39 10.34
CA ASP A 206 17.78 -14.62 9.55
C ASP A 206 17.44 -14.36 8.08
N LEU A 207 16.46 -13.49 7.82
CA LEU A 207 16.05 -13.08 6.47
C LEU A 207 17.20 -12.39 5.71
N ASN A 208 18.04 -11.61 6.39
CA ASN A 208 19.19 -10.95 5.78
C ASN A 208 20.39 -11.89 5.57
N GLN A 209 20.44 -13.00 6.31
CA GLN A 209 21.51 -13.99 6.25
C GLN A 209 21.24 -15.15 5.29
N VAL A 210 20.09 -15.18 4.61
CA VAL A 210 19.80 -16.22 3.61
C VAL A 210 20.89 -16.27 2.52
N GLY A 211 21.16 -17.46 1.99
CA GLY A 211 22.17 -17.67 0.97
C GLY A 211 21.94 -16.85 -0.30
N GLU A 212 23.02 -16.58 -1.05
CA GLU A 212 22.97 -15.80 -2.28
C GLU A 212 22.04 -16.42 -3.35
N ASP A 213 21.92 -17.74 -3.38
CA ASP A 213 20.98 -18.47 -4.24
C ASP A 213 19.51 -18.12 -3.92
N TYR A 214 19.16 -17.96 -2.65
CA TYR A 214 17.83 -17.52 -2.22
C TYR A 214 17.60 -16.03 -2.51
N LYS A 215 18.61 -15.19 -2.32
CA LYS A 215 18.53 -13.76 -2.70
C LYS A 215 18.31 -13.61 -4.19
N GLU A 216 19.07 -14.33 -5.01
CA GLU A 216 18.96 -14.29 -6.47
C GLU A 216 17.56 -14.71 -6.93
N ARG A 217 17.02 -15.82 -6.41
CA ARG A 217 15.68 -16.28 -6.83
C ARG A 217 14.56 -15.35 -6.37
N ILE A 218 14.69 -14.71 -5.21
CA ILE A 218 13.76 -13.67 -4.72
C ILE A 218 13.83 -12.46 -5.64
N THR A 219 15.03 -11.94 -5.89
CA THR A 219 15.27 -10.79 -6.77
C THR A 219 14.75 -11.04 -8.17
N LYS A 220 14.98 -12.24 -8.73
CA LYS A 220 14.48 -12.59 -10.06
C LYS A 220 12.95 -12.56 -10.14
N GLN A 221 12.27 -13.15 -9.15
CA GLN A 221 10.80 -13.08 -9.10
C GLN A 221 10.32 -11.64 -8.91
N ALA A 222 10.95 -10.88 -8.01
CA ALA A 222 10.58 -9.50 -7.75
C ALA A 222 10.75 -8.63 -9.01
N PHE A 223 11.82 -8.85 -9.78
CA PHE A 223 12.08 -8.18 -11.05
C PHE A 223 11.00 -8.51 -12.09
N GLU A 224 10.66 -9.79 -12.27
CA GLU A 224 9.60 -10.24 -13.19
C GLU A 224 8.25 -9.56 -12.85
N GLU A 225 7.89 -9.50 -11.57
CA GLU A 225 6.63 -8.90 -11.13
C GLU A 225 6.65 -7.36 -11.16
N ALA A 226 7.81 -6.74 -10.90
CA ALA A 226 7.98 -5.30 -11.02
C ALA A 226 7.77 -4.82 -12.46
N ILE A 227 8.28 -5.55 -13.46
CA ILE A 227 8.04 -5.25 -14.88
C ILE A 227 6.54 -5.22 -15.18
N ARG A 228 5.79 -6.23 -14.73
CA ARG A 228 4.33 -6.30 -14.96
C ARG A 228 3.59 -5.12 -14.34
N LEU A 229 4.03 -4.66 -13.16
CA LEU A 229 3.47 -3.46 -12.52
C LEU A 229 3.85 -2.19 -13.28
N PHE A 230 5.09 -2.07 -13.78
CA PHE A 230 5.49 -0.93 -14.60
C PHE A 230 4.73 -0.84 -15.91
N GLU A 231 4.48 -1.99 -16.56
CA GLU A 231 3.64 -2.09 -17.75
C GLU A 231 2.19 -1.68 -17.44
N ALA A 232 1.59 -2.24 -16.38
CA ALA A 232 0.21 -1.90 -15.99
C ALA A 232 0.05 -0.42 -15.62
N THR A 233 1.09 0.22 -15.08
CA THR A 233 1.05 1.63 -14.68
C THR A 233 1.53 2.61 -15.75
N ASN A 234 1.87 2.11 -16.96
CA ASN A 234 2.49 2.90 -18.03
C ASN A 234 3.75 3.67 -17.59
N SER A 235 4.55 3.08 -16.70
CA SER A 235 5.75 3.72 -16.14
C SER A 235 7.08 3.18 -16.69
N ALA A 236 7.02 2.23 -17.61
CA ALA A 236 8.22 1.72 -18.28
C ALA A 236 8.99 2.84 -19.00
N GLY A 237 10.28 2.98 -18.68
CA GLY A 237 11.17 3.99 -19.26
C GLY A 237 11.23 5.33 -18.51
N LEU A 238 10.36 5.57 -17.54
CA LEU A 238 10.29 6.86 -16.81
C LEU A 238 11.37 7.04 -15.73
N ALA A 239 12.21 6.03 -15.49
CA ALA A 239 13.22 6.09 -14.44
C ALA A 239 14.23 7.25 -14.63
N GLY A 240 14.59 7.57 -15.88
CA GLY A 240 15.45 8.71 -16.19
C GLY A 240 14.80 10.04 -15.82
N GLU A 241 13.52 10.22 -16.16
CA GLU A 241 12.75 11.43 -15.83
C GLU A 241 12.65 11.63 -14.32
N VAL A 242 12.49 10.54 -13.55
CA VAL A 242 12.49 10.60 -12.08
C VAL A 242 13.85 11.04 -11.55
N ILE A 243 14.95 10.53 -12.09
CA ILE A 243 16.30 10.95 -11.67
C ILE A 243 16.54 12.42 -11.99
N ASP A 244 16.15 12.86 -13.20
CA ASP A 244 16.29 14.26 -13.61
C ASP A 244 15.47 15.17 -12.69
N PHE A 245 14.23 14.81 -12.36
CA PHE A 245 13.39 15.54 -11.41
C PHE A 245 13.99 15.62 -10.01
N LEU A 246 14.60 14.53 -9.52
CA LEU A 246 15.19 14.48 -8.18
C LEU A 246 16.54 15.19 -8.08
N THR A 247 17.19 15.49 -9.21
CA THR A 247 18.53 16.11 -9.27
C THR A 247 18.53 17.54 -9.82
N ALA A 248 17.41 18.01 -10.36
CA ALA A 248 17.18 19.40 -10.77
C ALA A 248 17.04 20.35 -9.56
#